data_AF-A0A839V473-F1
#
_entry.id   AF-A0A839V473-F1
#
_cell.length_a   1.000
_cell.length_b   1.000
_cell.length_c   1.000
_cell.angle_alpha   90.00
_cell.angle_beta   90.00
_cell.angle_gamma   90.00
#
_symmetry.space_group_name_H-M   'P 1'
#
loop_
_entity.id
_entity.type
_entity.pdbx_description
1 polymer ?
#
loop_
_entity_poly.entity_id
_entity_poly.type
_entity_poly.pdbx_seq_one_letter_code
_entity_poly.pdbx_strand_id
1 'polypeptide(L)'
;MSSTTTIDSSSGPLTDSEKTDIRRYMGFEAYGNGNIGFQPWLFFTSFGVLEFRLNNLSTSELVVIRSYIGTLQQLESAVLTAASNLDTASAAVWTRNPNEVADRQRLYAYQRRQLCSFLGIPPGAGLGDGVSRILI
;
A
#
# COMPACT_ATOMS: atom_id res chain seq x y z
N MET A 1 -8.41 -34.87 -23.44
CA MET A 1 -9.15 -33.78 -22.77
C MET A 1 -8.14 -33.04 -21.90
N SER A 2 -7.56 -31.95 -22.41
CA SER A 2 -6.60 -31.15 -21.66
C SER A 2 -7.36 -30.26 -20.69
N SER A 3 -7.26 -30.55 -19.40
CA SER A 3 -7.81 -29.74 -18.32
C SER A 3 -6.99 -28.45 -18.21
N THR A 4 -7.47 -27.35 -18.79
CA THR A 4 -6.94 -26.02 -18.51
C THR A 4 -7.21 -25.73 -17.04
N THR A 5 -6.19 -25.90 -16.21
CA THR A 5 -6.25 -25.51 -14.80
C THR A 5 -6.22 -23.99 -14.78
N THR A 6 -7.37 -23.35 -14.57
CA THR A 6 -7.46 -21.93 -14.28
C THR A 6 -6.73 -21.69 -12.96
N ILE A 7 -5.49 -21.21 -13.02
CA ILE A 7 -4.75 -20.87 -11.81
C ILE A 7 -5.47 -19.68 -11.20
N ASP A 8 -6.14 -19.91 -10.07
CA ASP A 8 -6.71 -18.82 -9.28
C ASP A 8 -5.56 -17.88 -8.90
N SER A 9 -5.51 -16.74 -9.57
CA SER A 9 -4.47 -15.73 -9.40
C SER A 9 -4.46 -15.17 -7.99
N SER A 10 -5.49 -15.43 -7.17
CA SER A 10 -5.55 -15.05 -5.76
C SER A 10 -4.70 -15.92 -4.83
N SER A 11 -4.29 -17.11 -5.28
CA SER A 11 -3.59 -18.13 -4.46
C SER A 11 -2.13 -18.37 -4.82
N GLY A 12 -1.68 -17.91 -6.00
CA GLY A 12 -0.30 -18.06 -6.48
C GLY A 12 0.66 -17.00 -5.93
N PRO A 13 1.99 -17.18 -6.11
CA PRO A 13 3.00 -16.21 -5.68
C PRO A 13 2.69 -14.78 -6.15
N LEU A 14 3.13 -13.78 -5.38
CA LEU A 14 2.93 -12.38 -5.74
C LEU A 14 3.69 -12.03 -7.02
N THR A 15 3.04 -11.29 -7.91
CA THR A 15 3.69 -10.73 -9.10
C THR A 15 4.64 -9.59 -8.71
N ASP A 16 5.55 -9.23 -9.61
CA ASP A 16 6.46 -8.11 -9.36
C ASP A 16 5.74 -6.77 -9.20
N SER A 17 4.59 -6.60 -9.87
CA SER A 17 3.74 -5.41 -9.71
C SER A 17 3.09 -5.37 -8.33
N GLU A 18 2.55 -6.50 -7.85
CA GLU A 18 1.96 -6.59 -6.50
C GLU A 18 3.01 -6.30 -5.42
N LYS A 19 4.22 -6.86 -5.55
CA LYS A 19 5.33 -6.57 -4.63
C LYS A 19 5.71 -5.09 -4.65
N THR A 20 5.72 -4.46 -5.82
CA THR A 20 6.03 -3.03 -5.97
C THR A 20 4.97 -2.16 -5.29
N ASP A 21 3.69 -2.48 -5.48
CA ASP A 21 2.59 -1.77 -4.81
C ASP A 21 2.66 -1.92 -3.30
N ILE A 22 2.93 -3.13 -2.77
CA ILE A 22 3.06 -3.35 -1.33
C ILE A 22 4.18 -2.47 -0.75
N ARG A 23 5.37 -2.44 -1.36
CA ARG A 23 6.48 -1.59 -0.90
C ARG A 23 6.08 -0.11 -0.86
N ARG A 24 5.45 0.38 -1.94
CA ARG A 24 4.96 1.76 -2.06
C ARG A 24 3.92 2.08 -0.98
N TYR A 25 2.94 1.21 -0.80
CA TYR A 25 1.92 1.37 0.23
C TYR A 25 2.52 1.34 1.64
N MET A 26 3.57 0.55 1.87
CA MET A 26 4.31 0.53 3.14
C MET A 26 5.33 1.66 3.28
N GLY A 27 5.41 2.59 2.33
CA GLY A 27 6.29 3.77 2.41
C GLY A 27 7.77 3.45 2.21
N PHE A 28 8.09 2.29 1.64
CA PHE A 28 9.45 1.96 1.21
C PHE A 28 9.74 2.58 -0.17
N GLU A 29 11.01 2.87 -0.39
CA GLU A 29 11.51 3.39 -1.66
C GLU A 29 11.41 2.34 -2.77
N ALA A 30 11.52 2.81 -4.02
CA ALA A 30 11.51 1.93 -5.17
C ALA A 30 12.69 0.93 -5.10
N TYR A 31 12.40 -0.36 -5.24
CA TYR A 31 13.42 -1.42 -5.19
C TYR A 31 14.44 -1.34 -6.34
N GLY A 32 14.02 -0.82 -7.49
CA GLY A 32 14.85 -0.77 -8.70
C GLY A 32 15.09 -2.16 -9.32
N ASN A 33 15.95 -2.22 -10.34
CA ASN A 33 16.36 -3.48 -10.93
C ASN A 33 17.36 -4.16 -9.98
N GLY A 34 16.89 -5.18 -9.25
CA GLY A 34 17.53 -5.76 -8.06
C GLY A 34 18.98 -6.21 -8.20
N ASN A 35 19.54 -6.31 -9.42
CA ASN A 35 20.95 -6.65 -9.63
C ASN A 35 21.88 -5.43 -9.77
N ILE A 36 21.34 -4.22 -9.94
CA ILE A 36 22.11 -2.98 -10.20
C ILE A 36 21.75 -1.88 -9.18
N GLY A 37 20.51 -1.86 -8.67
CA GLY A 37 20.04 -0.87 -7.68
C GLY A 37 20.30 -1.24 -6.23
N PHE A 38 20.85 -2.44 -5.95
CA PHE A 38 21.04 -2.95 -4.60
C PHE A 38 22.32 -2.40 -3.97
N GLN A 39 22.31 -1.11 -3.64
CA GLN A 39 23.38 -0.46 -2.89
C GLN A 39 22.84 0.08 -1.57
N PRO A 40 23.28 -0.41 -0.40
CA PRO A 40 23.50 -1.80 0.05
C PRO A 40 22.38 -2.29 1.02
N TRP A 41 22.20 -3.61 1.12
CA TRP A 41 21.30 -4.31 2.07
C TRP A 41 21.55 -4.00 3.56
N LEU A 42 22.67 -3.37 3.87
CA LEU A 42 23.10 -3.09 5.23
C LEU A 42 22.27 -2.00 5.93
N PHE A 43 21.50 -1.18 5.18
CA PHE A 43 20.78 -0.04 5.76
C PHE A 43 19.29 -0.28 6.01
N PHE A 44 18.72 -1.42 5.59
CA PHE A 44 17.31 -1.71 5.86
C PHE A 44 17.07 -3.19 6.18
N THR A 45 17.35 -3.60 7.41
CA THR A 45 16.94 -4.92 7.93
C THR A 45 15.44 -5.18 7.68
N SER A 46 14.61 -4.14 7.82
CA SER A 46 13.18 -4.18 7.49
C SER A 46 12.89 -4.52 6.02
N PHE A 47 13.73 -4.09 5.09
CA PHE A 47 13.56 -4.35 3.66
C PHE A 47 13.88 -5.81 3.32
N GLY A 48 14.98 -6.35 3.84
CA GLY A 48 15.33 -7.76 3.65
C GLY A 48 14.26 -8.71 4.23
N VAL A 49 13.73 -8.40 5.42
CA VAL A 49 12.65 -9.19 6.03
C VAL A 49 11.35 -9.06 5.24
N LEU A 50 11.03 -7.87 4.73
CA LEU A 50 9.88 -7.67 3.84
C LEU A 50 10.00 -8.54 2.60
N GLU A 51 11.12 -8.48 1.88
CA GLU A 51 11.36 -9.30 0.69
C GLU A 51 11.26 -10.80 0.96
N PHE A 52 11.87 -11.25 2.06
CA PHE A 52 11.75 -12.64 2.47
C PHE A 52 10.28 -13.03 2.68
N ARG A 53 9.49 -12.21 3.39
CA ARG A 53 8.06 -12.46 3.61
C ARG A 53 7.30 -12.48 2.30
N LEU A 54 7.44 -11.47 1.45
CA LEU A 54 6.73 -11.39 0.17
C LEU A 54 6.95 -12.61 -0.74
N ASN A 55 8.09 -13.30 -0.59
CA ASN A 55 8.39 -14.52 -1.34
C ASN A 55 7.94 -15.82 -0.64
N ASN A 56 7.55 -15.77 0.64
CA ASN A 56 7.29 -16.94 1.48
C ASN A 56 5.92 -16.91 2.20
N LEU A 57 4.97 -16.09 1.73
CA LEU A 57 3.62 -16.05 2.28
C LEU A 57 2.86 -17.35 2.02
N SER A 58 2.07 -17.79 3.00
CA SER A 58 1.11 -18.86 2.81
C SER A 58 -0.04 -18.45 1.88
N THR A 59 -0.73 -19.43 1.32
CA THR A 59 -1.89 -19.18 0.43
C THR A 59 -2.98 -18.34 1.08
N SER A 60 -3.26 -18.52 2.37
CA SER A 60 -4.24 -17.70 3.08
C SER A 60 -3.77 -16.25 3.26
N GLU A 61 -2.48 -16.03 3.53
CA GLU A 61 -1.94 -14.67 3.66
C GLU A 61 -1.90 -13.94 2.32
N LEU A 62 -1.67 -14.66 1.22
CA LEU A 62 -1.74 -14.09 -0.14
C LEU A 62 -3.13 -13.52 -0.45
N VAL A 63 -4.19 -14.22 -0.08
CA VAL A 63 -5.57 -13.73 -0.26
C VAL A 63 -5.80 -12.45 0.55
N VAL A 64 -5.32 -12.40 1.80
CA VAL A 64 -5.45 -11.21 2.66
C VAL A 64 -4.68 -10.02 2.09
N ILE A 65 -3.45 -10.22 1.63
CA ILE A 65 -2.62 -9.16 1.03
C ILE A 65 -3.26 -8.63 -0.25
N ARG A 66 -3.79 -9.50 -1.11
CA ARG A 66 -4.50 -9.07 -2.32
C ARG A 66 -5.77 -8.26 -2.00
N SER A 67 -6.46 -8.62 -0.92
CA SER A 67 -7.56 -7.80 -0.41
C SER A 67 -7.06 -6.41 0.03
N TYR A 68 -5.94 -6.31 0.74
CA TYR A 68 -5.34 -5.02 1.09
C TYR A 68 -4.95 -4.19 -0.14
N ILE A 69 -4.33 -4.80 -1.15
CA ILE A 69 -3.95 -4.12 -2.40
C ILE A 69 -5.20 -3.53 -3.06
N GLY A 70 -6.27 -4.31 -3.20
CA GLY A 70 -7.53 -3.86 -3.79
C GLY A 70 -8.18 -2.70 -3.01
N THR A 71 -8.21 -2.79 -1.68
CA THR A 71 -8.74 -1.72 -0.83
C THR A 71 -7.89 -0.45 -0.91
N LEU A 72 -6.56 -0.57 -0.89
CA LEU A 72 -5.65 0.57 -0.95
C LEU A 72 -5.71 1.28 -2.30
N GLN A 73 -5.82 0.53 -3.40
CA GLN A 73 -6.00 1.10 -4.73
C GLN A 73 -7.31 1.91 -4.84
N GLN A 74 -8.40 1.39 -4.27
CA GLN A 74 -9.68 2.11 -4.23
C GLN A 74 -9.59 3.39 -3.39
N LEU A 75 -8.97 3.33 -2.21
CA LEU A 75 -8.80 4.49 -1.33
C LEU A 75 -7.90 5.57 -1.95
N GLU A 76 -6.81 5.16 -2.61
CA GLU A 76 -5.91 6.07 -3.32
C GLU A 76 -6.63 6.80 -4.45
N SER A 77 -7.37 6.07 -5.29
CA SER A 77 -8.20 6.66 -6.35
C SER A 77 -9.28 7.59 -5.77
N ALA A 78 -9.93 7.20 -4.68
CA ALA A 78 -10.96 8.00 -4.02
C ALA A 78 -10.42 9.35 -3.50
N VAL A 79 -9.17 9.42 -3.03
CA VAL A 79 -8.54 10.69 -2.65
C VAL A 79 -8.38 11.60 -3.87
N LEU A 80 -7.87 11.07 -4.98
CA LEU A 80 -7.65 11.84 -6.21
C LEU A 80 -8.97 12.33 -6.84
N THR A 81 -10.00 11.48 -6.88
CA THR A 81 -11.31 11.90 -7.40
C THR A 81 -12.01 12.92 -6.49
N ALA A 82 -11.81 12.86 -5.17
CA ALA A 82 -12.35 13.90 -4.27
C ALA A 82 -11.73 15.28 -4.53
N ALA A 83 -10.52 15.34 -5.09
CA ALA A 83 -9.87 16.59 -5.45
C ALA A 83 -10.57 17.33 -6.61
N SER A 84 -11.25 16.62 -7.52
CA SER A 84 -11.88 17.26 -8.69
C SER A 84 -13.06 18.18 -8.33
N ASN A 85 -13.58 18.07 -7.11
CA ASN A 85 -14.71 18.87 -6.62
C ASN A 85 -14.29 19.83 -5.50
N LEU A 86 -13.00 20.19 -5.44
CA LEU A 86 -12.48 21.08 -4.40
C LEU A 86 -13.09 22.49 -4.45
N ASP A 87 -13.40 23.00 -5.64
CA ASP A 87 -13.87 24.37 -5.87
C ASP A 87 -15.38 24.56 -5.67
N THR A 88 -16.16 23.48 -5.54
CA THR A 88 -17.63 23.54 -5.41
C THR A 88 -18.04 23.38 -3.95
N ALA A 89 -18.43 24.49 -3.32
CA ALA A 89 -18.86 24.50 -1.92
C ALA A 89 -20.31 24.02 -1.72
N SER A 90 -21.19 24.22 -2.71
CA SER A 90 -22.59 23.78 -2.67
C SER A 90 -23.12 23.58 -4.09
N ALA A 91 -23.91 22.52 -4.30
CA ALA A 91 -24.65 22.28 -5.52
C ALA A 91 -26.08 21.84 -5.15
N ALA A 92 -27.05 22.70 -5.43
CA ALA A 92 -28.47 22.52 -5.08
C ALA A 92 -28.69 22.23 -3.58
N VAL A 93 -29.40 21.15 -3.23
CA VAL A 93 -29.73 20.77 -1.83
C VAL A 93 -28.58 20.01 -1.16
N TRP A 94 -27.52 19.64 -1.90
CA TRP A 94 -26.43 18.84 -1.37
C TRP A 94 -25.34 19.72 -0.73
N THR A 95 -25.10 19.49 0.56
CA THR A 95 -24.01 20.14 1.30
C THR A 95 -22.81 19.21 1.32
N ARG A 96 -21.66 19.67 0.82
CA ARG A 96 -20.41 18.91 0.80
C ARG A 96 -19.84 18.75 2.21
N ASN A 97 -19.18 17.62 2.51
CA ASN A 97 -18.32 17.49 3.69
C ASN A 97 -17.00 18.25 3.44
N PRO A 98 -16.73 19.37 4.13
CA PRO A 98 -15.50 20.15 3.93
C PRO A 98 -14.23 19.36 4.28
N ASN A 99 -14.35 18.33 5.11
CA ASN A 99 -13.24 17.50 5.55
C ASN A 99 -13.04 16.23 4.72
N GLU A 100 -13.83 16.02 3.66
CA GLU A 100 -13.87 14.76 2.91
C GLU A 100 -12.49 14.30 2.42
N VAL A 101 -11.70 15.21 1.84
CA VAL A 101 -10.36 14.87 1.35
C VAL A 101 -9.44 14.48 2.50
N ALA A 102 -9.47 15.23 3.61
CA ALA A 102 -8.66 14.94 4.79
C ALA A 102 -9.06 13.60 5.44
N ASP A 103 -10.35 13.30 5.53
CA ASP A 103 -10.85 12.04 6.09
C ASP A 103 -10.48 10.84 5.22
N ARG A 104 -10.56 10.98 3.88
CA ARG A 104 -10.10 9.95 2.94
C ARG A 104 -8.59 9.73 3.03
N GLN A 105 -7.80 10.80 3.14
CA GLN A 105 -6.35 10.70 3.33
C GLN A 105 -6.00 9.99 4.66
N ARG A 106 -6.71 10.29 5.75
CA ARG A 106 -6.54 9.59 7.04
C ARG A 106 -6.90 8.12 6.95
N LEU A 107 -8.02 7.78 6.31
CA LEU A 107 -8.43 6.39 6.11
C LEU A 107 -7.41 5.62 5.26
N TYR A 108 -6.90 6.24 4.19
CA TYR A 108 -5.84 5.66 3.36
C TYR A 108 -4.56 5.42 4.18
N ALA A 109 -4.09 6.43 4.93
CA ALA A 109 -2.91 6.29 5.79
C ALA A 109 -3.09 5.22 6.88
N TYR A 110 -4.29 5.12 7.47
CA TYR A 110 -4.63 4.09 8.44
C TYR A 110 -4.50 2.69 7.84
N GLN A 111 -5.09 2.45 6.67
CA GLN A 111 -5.03 1.13 6.03
C GLN A 111 -3.62 0.74 5.60
N ARG A 112 -2.80 1.71 5.16
CA ARG A 112 -1.37 1.47 4.89
C ARG A 112 -0.63 0.99 6.14
N ARG A 113 -0.93 1.56 7.31
CA ARG A 113 -0.35 1.11 8.60
C ARG A 113 -0.87 -0.25 9.04
N GLN A 114 -2.14 -0.58 8.76
CA GLN A 114 -2.67 -1.94 9.00
C GLN A 114 -1.95 -2.99 8.16
N LEU A 115 -1.63 -2.69 6.89
CA LEU A 115 -0.81 -3.56 6.05
C LEU A 115 0.59 -3.79 6.65
N CYS A 116 1.26 -2.72 7.13
CA CYS A 116 2.54 -2.84 7.83
C CYS A 116 2.43 -3.75 9.06
N SER A 117 1.37 -3.57 9.86
CA SER A 117 1.10 -4.38 11.05
C SER A 117 0.87 -5.85 10.70
N PHE A 118 0.13 -6.14 9.63
CA PHE A 118 -0.12 -7.50 9.16
C PHE A 118 1.17 -8.20 8.75
N LEU A 119 2.03 -7.52 7.99
CA LEU A 119 3.33 -8.04 7.56
C LEU A 119 4.37 -8.06 8.68
N GLY A 120 4.10 -7.43 9.83
CA GLY A 120 5.04 -7.32 10.96
C GLY A 120 6.30 -6.54 10.61
N ILE A 121 6.19 -5.57 9.69
CA ILE A 121 7.30 -4.73 9.24
C ILE A 121 6.99 -3.29 9.65
N PRO A 122 7.93 -2.55 10.27
CA PRO A 122 7.71 -1.15 10.60
C PRO A 122 7.46 -0.32 9.33
N PRO A 123 6.67 0.77 9.42
CA PRO A 123 6.45 1.66 8.27
C PRO A 123 7.77 2.21 7.71
N GLY A 124 7.89 2.28 6.39
CA GLY A 124 9.01 2.92 5.73
C GLY A 124 8.98 4.44 5.86
N ALA A 125 10.08 5.10 5.46
CA ALA A 125 10.28 6.54 5.59
C ALA A 125 9.13 7.37 4.98
N GLY A 126 8.53 6.90 3.87
CA GLY A 126 7.42 7.59 3.19
C GLY A 126 6.08 7.59 3.94
N LEU A 127 5.94 6.85 5.04
CA LEU A 127 4.77 6.89 5.94
C LEU A 127 5.01 7.73 7.20
N GLY A 128 6.27 8.06 7.49
CA GLY A 128 6.72 8.60 8.77
C GLY A 128 6.48 7.64 9.95
N ASP A 129 7.08 7.97 11.09
CA ASP A 129 6.81 7.29 12.36
C ASP A 129 5.39 7.59 12.90
N GLY A 130 4.74 8.65 12.38
CA GLY A 130 3.46 9.14 12.89
C GLY A 130 3.60 10.03 14.11
N VAL A 131 4.84 10.44 14.42
CA VAL A 131 5.17 11.34 15.51
C VAL A 131 5.58 12.67 14.86
N SER A 132 4.80 13.73 15.06
CA SER A 132 5.20 15.06 14.61
C SER A 132 6.46 15.49 15.36
N ARG A 133 7.63 15.36 14.73
CA ARG A 133 8.89 15.83 15.29
C ARG A 133 8.96 17.35 15.15
N ILE A 134 8.76 18.08 16.24
CA ILE A 134 9.10 19.50 16.29
C ILE A 134 10.63 19.58 16.31
N LEU A 135 11.19 20.16 15.24
CA LEU A 135 12.58 20.59 15.25
C LEU A 135 12.62 21.97 15.90
N ILE A 136 13.22 22.04 17.08
CA ILE A 136 13.61 23.28 17.78
C ILE A 136 15.07 23.57 17.52
#